data_AF-A0A833E9L4-F1
#
_entry.id   AF-A0A833E9L4-F1
#
_cell.length_a   1.000
_cell.length_b   1.000
_cell.length_c   1.000
_cell.angle_alpha   90.00
_cell.angle_beta   90.00
_cell.angle_gamma   90.00
#
_symmetry.space_group_name_H-M   'P 1'
#
loop_
_entity.id
_entity.type
_entity.pdbx_description
1 polymer ?
#
loop_
_entity_poly.entity_id
_entity_poly.type
_entity_poly.pdbx_seq_one_letter_code
_entity_poly.pdbx_strand_id
1 'polypeptide(L)'
;MITDRLLKIFVALLALSYLGINLVAPLPRFLVAENLLLAAAYTAALTGLLKRREKTNVYLVLLAGFNAGRVSRSIVSPTGELGRLAAEHIPLLALILLVALLALRKTLHILEGKQY
;
A
#
# COMPACT_ATOMS: atom_id res chain seq x y z
N MET A 1 -9.89 10.42 -14.47
CA MET A 1 -11.12 9.86 -13.86
C MET A 1 -11.02 8.38 -13.50
N ILE A 2 -10.65 7.49 -14.43
CA ILE A 2 -10.54 6.03 -14.15
C ILE A 2 -9.43 5.73 -13.14
N THR A 3 -8.24 6.30 -13.34
CA THR A 3 -7.08 6.10 -12.46
C THR A 3 -7.34 6.51 -11.00
N ASP A 4 -8.11 7.59 -10.78
CA ASP A 4 -8.53 8.03 -9.45
C ASP A 4 -9.43 7.02 -8.74
N ARG A 5 -10.37 6.42 -9.49
CA ARG A 5 -11.26 5.39 -8.95
C ARG A 5 -10.46 4.14 -8.62
N LEU A 6 -9.59 3.69 -9.53
CA LEU A 6 -8.72 2.52 -9.30
C LEU A 6 -7.82 2.71 -8.09
N LEU A 7 -7.16 3.87 -7.95
CA LEU A 7 -6.32 4.15 -6.79
C LEU A 7 -7.12 4.06 -5.48
N LYS A 8 -8.33 4.63 -5.42
CA LYS A 8 -9.19 4.54 -4.24
C LYS A 8 -9.60 3.10 -3.94
N ILE A 9 -9.99 2.34 -4.96
CA ILE A 9 -10.38 0.92 -4.81
C ILE A 9 -9.20 0.11 -4.28
N PHE A 10 -8.00 0.28 -4.85
CA PHE A 10 -6.82 -0.46 -4.42
C PHE A 10 -6.37 -0.08 -3.01
N VAL A 11 -6.44 1.20 -2.64
CA VAL A 11 -6.15 1.63 -1.26
C VAL A 11 -7.17 1.06 -0.28
N ALA A 12 -8.46 1.05 -0.63
CA ALA A 12 -9.49 0.41 0.19
C ALA A 12 -9.24 -1.10 0.35
N LEU A 13 -8.89 -1.78 -0.75
CA LEU A 13 -8.55 -3.19 -0.73
C LEU A 13 -7.34 -3.47 0.17
N LEU A 14 -6.28 -2.66 0.11
CA LEU A 14 -5.12 -2.79 1.01
C LEU A 14 -5.51 -2.65 2.48
N ALA A 15 -6.31 -1.63 2.82
CA ALA A 15 -6.78 -1.44 4.20
C ALA A 15 -7.57 -2.66 4.68
N LEU A 16 -8.47 -3.19 3.84
CA LEU A 16 -9.25 -4.39 4.14
C LEU A 16 -8.37 -5.64 4.24
N SER A 17 -7.35 -5.81 3.41
CA SER A 17 -6.42 -6.94 3.50
C SER A 17 -5.68 -6.97 4.84
N TYR A 18 -5.21 -5.82 5.32
CA TYR A 18 -4.54 -5.71 6.61
C TYR A 18 -5.48 -5.93 7.81
N LEU A 19 -6.75 -5.56 7.69
CA LEU A 19 -7.74 -5.90 8.72
C LEU A 19 -8.10 -7.38 8.67
N GLY A 20 -8.38 -7.90 7.48
CA GLY A 20 -8.87 -9.24 7.24
C GLY A 20 -7.90 -10.32 7.69
N ILE A 21 -6.60 -10.14 7.44
CA ILE A 21 -5.59 -11.15 7.82
C ILE A 21 -5.56 -11.44 9.33
N ASN A 22 -5.88 -10.44 10.16
CA ASN A 22 -5.96 -10.61 11.62
C ASN A 22 -7.15 -11.50 12.06
N LEU A 23 -8.14 -11.69 11.19
CA LEU A 23 -9.34 -12.48 11.47
C LEU A 23 -9.21 -13.93 10.98
N VAL A 24 -8.42 -14.17 9.93
CA VAL A 24 -8.29 -15.49 9.30
C VAL A 24 -7.04 -16.25 9.72
N ALA A 25 -6.02 -15.57 10.26
CA ALA A 25 -4.76 -16.20 10.66
C ALA A 25 -4.46 -15.95 12.15
N PRO A 26 -4.02 -16.98 12.91
CA PRO A 26 -3.54 -16.80 14.27
C PRO A 26 -2.15 -16.14 14.24
N LEU A 27 -2.14 -14.82 14.32
CA LEU A 27 -0.91 -14.02 14.29
C LEU A 27 -0.41 -13.69 15.70
N PRO A 28 0.92 -13.66 15.92
CA PRO A 28 1.51 -13.03 17.10
C PRO A 28 1.00 -11.59 17.31
N ARG A 29 0.84 -11.18 18.58
CA ARG A 29 0.27 -9.87 18.95
C ARG A 29 0.96 -8.69 18.28
N PHE A 30 2.29 -8.76 18.09
CA PHE A 30 3.05 -7.68 17.45
C PHE A 30 2.70 -7.53 15.95
N LEU A 31 2.45 -8.63 15.24
CA LEU A 31 2.01 -8.58 13.83
C LEU A 31 0.59 -8.07 13.71
N VAL A 32 -0.30 -8.42 14.65
CA VAL A 32 -1.64 -7.86 14.71
C VAL A 32 -1.59 -6.34 14.87
N ALA A 33 -0.80 -5.83 15.81
CA ALA A 33 -0.62 -4.40 16.02
C ALA A 33 -0.06 -3.70 14.77
N GLU A 34 0.95 -4.28 14.13
CA GLU A 34 1.53 -3.74 12.89
C GLU A 34 0.50 -3.68 11.76
N ASN A 35 -0.28 -4.75 11.55
CA ASN A 35 -1.34 -4.78 10.55
C ASN A 35 -2.44 -3.76 10.83
N LEU A 36 -2.83 -3.57 12.09
CA LEU A 36 -3.80 -2.53 12.47
C LEU A 36 -3.26 -1.12 12.19
N LEU A 37 -1.98 -0.86 12.45
CA LEU A 37 -1.34 0.41 12.13
C LEU A 37 -1.33 0.67 10.61
N LEU A 38 -0.98 -0.35 9.80
CA LEU A 38 -1.01 -0.22 8.34
C LEU A 38 -2.43 -0.03 7.81
N ALA A 39 -3.41 -0.77 8.34
CA ALA A 39 -4.82 -0.59 7.99
C ALA A 39 -5.28 0.85 8.30
N ALA A 40 -4.96 1.37 9.48
CA ALA A 40 -5.28 2.74 9.87
C ALA A 40 -4.62 3.78 8.94
N ALA A 41 -3.35 3.58 8.60
CA ALA A 41 -2.61 4.45 7.68
C ALA A 41 -3.25 4.48 6.27
N TYR A 42 -3.60 3.32 5.71
CA TYR A 42 -4.29 3.24 4.41
C TYR A 42 -5.72 3.79 4.47
N THR A 43 -6.46 3.61 5.55
CA THR A 43 -7.78 4.23 5.74
C THR A 43 -7.68 5.76 5.84
N ALA A 44 -6.65 6.28 6.52
CA ALA A 44 -6.39 7.72 6.57
C ALA A 44 -6.04 8.27 5.17
N ALA A 45 -5.21 7.55 4.40
CA ALA A 45 -4.93 7.89 3.01
C ALA A 45 -6.20 7.86 2.14
N LEU A 46 -7.03 6.82 2.25
CA LEU A 46 -8.30 6.73 1.53
C LEU A 46 -9.20 7.93 1.84
N THR A 47 -9.31 8.29 3.12
CA THR A 47 -10.04 9.49 3.56
C THR A 47 -9.47 10.76 2.92
N GLY A 48 -8.15 10.89 2.86
CA GLY A 48 -7.46 11.99 2.17
C GLY A 48 -7.79 12.06 0.67
N LEU A 49 -7.81 10.92 -0.02
CA LEU A 49 -8.18 10.81 -1.44
C LEU A 49 -9.66 11.17 -1.68
N LEU A 50 -10.57 10.76 -0.77
CA LEU A 50 -11.99 11.09 -0.84
C LEU A 50 -12.22 12.60 -0.64
N LYS A 51 -11.47 13.21 0.28
CA LYS A 51 -11.46 14.67 0.53
C LYS A 51 -10.62 15.46 -0.48
N ARG A 52 -10.12 14.82 -1.55
CA ARG A 52 -9.32 15.44 -2.63
C ARG A 52 -8.08 16.20 -2.13
N ARG A 53 -7.46 15.77 -1.04
CA ARG A 53 -6.24 16.41 -0.52
C ARG A 53 -5.03 16.05 -1.38
N GLU A 54 -4.44 17.02 -2.08
CA GLU A 54 -3.32 16.79 -3.01
C GLU A 54 -2.12 16.07 -2.38
N LYS A 55 -1.76 16.46 -1.15
CA LYS A 55 -0.63 15.88 -0.39
C LYS A 55 -0.79 14.38 -0.08
N THR A 56 -2.00 13.84 -0.22
CA THR A 56 -2.28 12.42 0.00
C THR A 56 -1.53 11.53 -0.99
N ASN A 57 -1.32 11.98 -2.23
CA ASN A 57 -0.61 11.19 -3.23
C ASN A 57 0.86 10.99 -2.82
N VAL A 58 1.52 12.05 -2.35
CA VAL A 58 2.90 11.99 -1.81
C VAL A 58 2.97 11.04 -0.62
N TYR A 59 2.04 11.18 0.32
CA TYR A 59 1.94 10.29 1.48
C TYR A 59 1.79 8.81 1.06
N LEU A 60 0.93 8.53 0.07
CA LEU A 60 0.72 7.17 -0.45
C LEU A 60 1.96 6.59 -1.11
N VAL A 61 2.74 7.38 -1.86
CA VAL A 61 4.01 6.92 -2.44
C VAL A 61 4.96 6.45 -1.33
N LEU A 62 5.12 7.25 -0.28
CA LEU A 62 6.01 6.92 0.84
C LEU A 62 5.51 5.70 1.62
N LEU A 63 4.23 5.69 1.98
CA LEU A 63 3.61 4.60 2.73
C LEU A 63 3.67 3.27 1.95
N ALA A 64 3.26 3.28 0.68
CA ALA A 64 3.25 2.08 -0.15
C ALA A 64 4.68 1.64 -0.50
N GLY A 65 5.61 2.56 -0.74
CA GLY A 65 7.02 2.23 -0.97
C GLY A 65 7.65 1.55 0.25
N PHE A 66 7.47 2.11 1.44
CA PHE A 66 7.92 1.48 2.69
C PHE A 66 7.32 0.09 2.87
N ASN A 67 6.01 -0.04 2.68
CA ASN A 67 5.31 -1.30 2.85
C ASN A 67 5.71 -2.35 1.79
N ALA A 68 5.99 -1.94 0.55
CA ALA A 68 6.52 -2.82 -0.48
C ALA A 68 7.90 -3.38 -0.10
N GLY A 69 8.80 -2.52 0.40
CA GLY A 69 10.11 -2.95 0.90
C GLY A 69 10.00 -3.87 2.13
N ARG A 70 8.95 -3.70 2.94
CA ARG A 70 8.67 -4.62 4.04
C ARG A 70 8.21 -5.99 3.54
N VAL A 71 7.20 -6.04 2.66
CA VAL A 71 6.62 -7.28 2.14
C VAL A 71 7.59 -8.04 1.24
N SER A 72 8.47 -7.34 0.51
CA SER A 72 9.46 -7.99 -0.37
C SER A 72 10.44 -8.89 0.40
N ARG A 73 10.76 -8.56 1.66
CA ARG A 73 11.60 -9.39 2.54
C ARG A 73 10.96 -10.72 2.91
N SER A 74 9.64 -10.86 2.77
CA SER A 74 8.92 -12.12 2.93
C SER A 74 8.87 -12.95 1.64
N ILE A 75 9.24 -12.36 0.50
CA ILE A 75 9.22 -12.99 -0.84
C ILE A 75 10.62 -13.40 -1.26
N VAL A 76 11.62 -12.57 -1.03
CA VAL A 76 13.02 -12.83 -1.42
C VAL A 76 13.87 -12.90 -0.16
N SER A 77 14.56 -14.03 0.02
CA SER A 77 15.50 -14.21 1.12
C SER A 77 16.73 -13.31 0.93
N PRO A 78 17.53 -13.08 1.99
CA PRO A 78 18.81 -12.38 1.85
C PRO A 78 19.79 -13.06 0.88
N THR A 79 19.63 -14.35 0.60
CA THR A 79 20.44 -15.12 -0.35
C THR A 79 19.91 -15.08 -1.79
N GLY A 80 18.81 -14.34 -2.04
CA GLY A 80 18.20 -14.20 -3.36
C GLY A 80 17.24 -15.32 -3.75
N GLU A 81 16.98 -16.26 -2.85
CA GLU A 81 16.03 -17.35 -3.07
C GLU A 81 14.59 -16.90 -2.77
N LEU A 82 13.61 -17.56 -3.37
CA LEU A 82 12.21 -17.33 -3.02
C LEU A 82 11.94 -17.85 -1.61
N GLY A 83 11.43 -16.97 -0.76
CA GLY A 83 10.99 -17.31 0.59
C GLY A 83 9.84 -18.31 0.56
N ARG A 84 9.71 -19.09 1.63
CA ARG A 84 8.68 -20.13 1.78
C ARG A 84 7.25 -19.61 1.55
N LEU A 85 6.99 -18.34 1.89
CA LEU A 85 5.68 -17.70 1.76
C LEU A 85 5.60 -16.74 0.56
N ALA A 86 6.53 -16.83 -0.39
CA ALA A 86 6.60 -15.94 -1.54
C ALA A 86 5.29 -15.93 -2.33
N ALA A 87 4.73 -17.10 -2.64
CA ALA A 87 3.49 -17.23 -3.39
C ALA A 87 2.30 -16.53 -2.70
N GLU A 88 2.25 -16.55 -1.37
CA GLU A 88 1.19 -15.92 -0.58
C GLU A 88 1.34 -14.39 -0.53
N HIS A 89 2.57 -13.88 -0.62
CA HIS A 89 2.86 -12.45 -0.48
C HIS A 89 2.97 -11.72 -1.82
N ILE A 90 3.21 -12.42 -2.95
CA ILE A 90 3.29 -11.82 -4.28
C ILE A 90 2.03 -11.02 -4.65
N PRO A 91 0.79 -11.52 -4.46
CA PRO A 91 -0.41 -10.75 -4.78
C PRO A 91 -0.51 -9.45 -3.97
N LEU A 92 -0.16 -9.49 -2.69
CA LEU A 92 -0.13 -8.31 -1.82
C LEU A 92 0.93 -7.31 -2.30
N LEU A 93 2.15 -7.77 -2.60
CA LEU A 93 3.21 -6.91 -3.12
C LEU A 93 2.79 -6.24 -4.43
N ALA A 94 2.20 -6.99 -5.37
CA ALA A 94 1.72 -6.45 -6.63
C ALA A 94 0.68 -5.33 -6.41
N LEU A 95 -0.27 -5.54 -5.51
CA LEU A 95 -1.27 -4.52 -5.15
C LEU A 95 -0.61 -3.26 -4.55
N ILE A 96 0.36 -3.42 -3.64
CA ILE A 96 1.09 -2.30 -3.03
C ILE A 96 1.85 -1.51 -4.11
N LEU A 97 2.54 -2.20 -5.03
CA LEU A 97 3.28 -1.56 -6.11
C LEU A 97 2.35 -0.80 -7.07
N LEU A 98 1.18 -1.36 -7.40
CA LEU A 98 0.17 -0.64 -8.20
C LEU A 98 -0.27 0.65 -7.51
N VAL A 99 -0.54 0.61 -6.20
CA VAL A 99 -0.88 1.83 -5.44
C VAL A 99 0.26 2.84 -5.46
N ALA A 100 1.50 2.41 -5.22
CA ALA A 100 2.67 3.28 -5.23
C ALA A 100 2.86 3.97 -6.60
N LEU A 101 2.81 3.20 -7.69
CA LEU A 101 2.99 3.72 -9.06
C LEU A 101 1.87 4.68 -9.47
N LEU A 102 0.61 4.35 -9.17
CA LEU A 102 -0.52 5.23 -9.47
C LEU A 102 -0.47 6.54 -8.67
N ALA A 103 -0.08 6.47 -7.39
CA ALA A 103 0.10 7.65 -6.56
C ALA A 103 1.29 8.50 -7.02
N LEU A 104 2.39 7.87 -7.45
CA LEU A 104 3.58 8.55 -7.98
C LEU A 104 3.25 9.29 -9.27
N ARG A 105 2.60 8.62 -10.23
CA ARG A 105 2.14 9.25 -11.48
C ARG A 105 1.30 10.49 -11.22
N LYS A 106 0.36 10.42 -10.26
CA LYS A 106 -0.45 11.57 -9.86
C LYS A 106 0.36 12.68 -9.23
N THR A 107 1.33 12.34 -8.40
CA THR A 107 2.22 13.31 -7.77
C THR A 107 3.04 14.07 -8.81
N LEU A 108 3.64 13.36 -9.77
CA LEU A 108 4.42 13.96 -10.85
C LEU A 108 3.57 14.92 -11.70
N HIS A 109 2.37 14.51 -12.10
CA HIS A 109 1.46 15.37 -12.87
C HIS A 109 1.06 16.66 -12.11
N ILE A 110 0.94 16.59 -10.78
CA ILE A 110 0.65 17.79 -9.95
C ILE A 110 1.87 18.72 -9.92
N LEU A 111 3.08 18.18 -9.87
CA LEU A 111 4.32 18.97 -9.85
C LEU A 111 4.58 19.64 -11.20
N GLU A 112 4.41 18.92 -12.30
CA GLU A 112 4.53 19.45 -13.66
C GLU A 112 3.51 20.56 -13.93
N GLY A 113 2.27 20.38 -13.50
CA GLY A 113 1.20 21.38 -13.65
C GLY A 113 1.35 22.63 -12.78
N LYS A 114 2.29 22.66 -11.83
CA LYS A 114 2.60 23.82 -10.97
C LYS A 114 3.79 24.65 -11.46
N GLN A 115 4.41 24.29 -12.60
CA GLN A 115 5.56 25.01 -13.16
C GLN A 115 5.19 26.23 -14.04
N TYR A 116 3.95 26.72 -13.97
CA TYR A 116 3.49 27.93 -14.65
C TYR A 116 2.68 28.83 -13.70
#